data_AF-V9LFQ1-F1
#
_entry.id   AF-V9LFQ1-F1
#
_cell.length_a   1.000
_cell.length_b   1.000
_cell.length_c   1.000
_cell.angle_alpha   90.00
_cell.angle_beta   90.00
_cell.angle_gamma   90.00
#
_symmetry.space_group_name_H-M   'P 1'
#
loop_
_entity.id
_entity.type
_entity.pdbx_description
1 polymer ?
#
loop_
_entity_poly.entity_id
_entity_poly.type
_entity_poly.pdbx_seq_one_letter_code
_entity_poly.pdbx_strand_id
1 'polypeptide(L)'
;LGEKASLAGVIVSVLTIEGTECRLAEIGSLADRTGGKVNIVNPSNLATEIQSTLEDDVIATDVTVTFVVTEQMYFGYEEQTGNKLVKNIGNVTKDTEVTFEFGIKESHIDTLQEQAKLPFQLQVHFRTRDNRRGCRIISQEKHIASNICLVEDSVNITVLGIHAAQLSARLTMQGRVKEACREMQAQKELIQRIVEKNQEQEIGRA
;
A
#
# COMPACT_ATOMS: atom_id res chain seq x y z
N LEU A 1 -20.62 6.22 -9.86
CA LEU A 1 -21.11 4.87 -9.43
C LEU A 1 -20.27 4.32 -8.28
N GLY A 2 -18.95 4.25 -8.41
CA GLY A 2 -18.08 3.66 -7.36
C GLY A 2 -18.18 4.30 -5.99
N GLU A 3 -18.23 5.63 -5.92
CA GLU A 3 -18.42 6.35 -4.65
C GLU A 3 -19.74 5.98 -3.97
N LYS A 4 -20.86 5.97 -4.72
CA LYS A 4 -22.18 5.58 -4.20
C LYS A 4 -22.21 4.13 -3.72
N ALA A 5 -21.56 3.22 -4.46
CA ALA A 5 -21.45 1.81 -4.08
C ALA A 5 -20.61 1.64 -2.81
N SER A 6 -19.46 2.30 -2.71
CA SER A 6 -18.58 2.29 -1.54
C SER A 6 -19.30 2.82 -0.28
N LEU A 7 -20.00 3.95 -0.39
CA LEU A 7 -20.82 4.51 0.70
C LEU A 7 -22.00 3.63 1.09
N ALA A 8 -22.53 2.83 0.16
CA ALA A 8 -23.57 1.83 0.45
C ALA A 8 -22.99 0.51 0.98
N GLY A 9 -21.66 0.37 1.07
CA GLY A 9 -20.99 -0.87 1.46
C GLY A 9 -21.07 -1.98 0.42
N VAL A 10 -21.30 -1.61 -0.84
CA VAL A 10 -21.41 -2.54 -1.97
C VAL A 10 -20.05 -2.66 -2.65
N ILE A 11 -19.56 -3.90 -2.78
CA ILE A 11 -18.42 -4.25 -3.63
C ILE A 11 -18.92 -4.43 -5.07
N VAL A 12 -18.17 -3.91 -6.04
CA VAL A 12 -18.39 -4.18 -7.46
C VAL A 12 -17.16 -4.88 -8.02
N SER A 13 -17.26 -6.18 -8.27
CA SER A 13 -16.22 -6.94 -8.96
C SER A 13 -16.57 -7.10 -10.44
N VAL A 14 -15.55 -7.11 -11.29
CA VAL A 14 -15.69 -7.09 -12.75
C VAL A 14 -14.99 -8.31 -13.31
N LEU A 15 -15.77 -9.19 -13.92
CA LEU A 15 -15.26 -10.36 -14.61
C LEU A 15 -15.41 -10.14 -16.12
N THR A 16 -14.31 -10.27 -16.85
CA THR A 16 -14.28 -10.16 -18.31
C THR A 16 -13.80 -11.46 -18.93
N ILE A 17 -14.26 -11.78 -20.13
CA ILE A 17 -13.90 -13.03 -20.79
C ILE A 17 -12.68 -12.77 -21.69
N GLU A 18 -11.72 -13.70 -21.65
CA GLU A 18 -10.56 -13.69 -22.54
C GLU A 18 -10.96 -13.44 -24.01
N GLY A 19 -10.21 -12.58 -24.70
CA GLY A 19 -10.48 -12.22 -26.10
C GLY A 19 -11.52 -11.10 -26.30
N THR A 20 -12.04 -10.50 -25.23
CA THR A 20 -12.90 -9.31 -25.31
C THR A 20 -12.14 -8.03 -24.99
N GLU A 21 -12.30 -7.00 -25.82
CA GLU A 21 -11.78 -5.66 -25.55
C GLU A 21 -12.73 -4.91 -24.61
N CYS A 22 -12.61 -5.20 -23.32
CA CYS A 22 -13.23 -4.37 -22.29
C CYS A 22 -12.28 -3.23 -21.94
N ARG A 23 -12.80 -2.01 -21.77
CA ARG A 23 -12.02 -0.85 -21.29
C ARG A 23 -11.68 -1.01 -19.80
N LEU A 24 -10.85 -2.01 -19.48
CA LEU A 24 -10.52 -2.43 -18.12
C LEU A 24 -9.91 -1.30 -17.29
N ALA A 25 -9.23 -0.33 -17.91
CA ALA A 25 -8.73 0.85 -17.23
C ALA A 25 -9.88 1.69 -16.61
N GLU A 26 -10.97 1.90 -17.35
CA GLU A 26 -12.12 2.67 -16.86
C GLU A 26 -12.90 1.87 -15.79
N ILE A 27 -13.16 0.59 -16.08
CA ILE A 27 -13.97 -0.26 -15.21
C ILE A 27 -13.21 -0.71 -13.96
N GLY A 28 -11.87 -0.81 -14.04
CA GLY A 28 -11.03 -1.15 -12.90
C GLY A 28 -11.03 -0.08 -11.83
N SER A 29 -11.16 1.20 -12.19
CA SER A 29 -11.32 2.28 -11.21
C SER A 29 -12.59 2.12 -10.34
N LEU A 30 -13.65 1.53 -10.89
CA LEU A 30 -14.88 1.24 -10.17
C LEU A 30 -14.68 0.08 -9.18
N ALA A 31 -14.05 -1.00 -9.64
CA ALA A 31 -13.75 -2.14 -8.80
C ALA A 31 -12.81 -1.75 -7.65
N ASP A 32 -11.71 -1.08 -7.97
CA ASP A 32 -10.72 -0.58 -7.00
C ASP A 32 -11.39 0.29 -5.93
N ARG A 33 -12.22 1.27 -6.33
CA ARG A 33 -12.91 2.17 -5.38
C ARG A 33 -13.88 1.46 -4.42
N THR A 34 -14.42 0.33 -4.85
CA THR A 34 -15.41 -0.44 -4.09
C THR A 34 -14.79 -1.63 -3.35
N GLY A 35 -13.46 -1.81 -3.43
CA GLY A 35 -12.77 -2.96 -2.85
C GLY A 35 -13.01 -4.28 -3.60
N GLY A 36 -13.44 -4.18 -4.87
CA GLY A 36 -13.68 -5.33 -5.76
C GLY A 36 -12.48 -5.70 -6.60
N LYS A 37 -12.59 -6.82 -7.31
CA LYS A 37 -11.54 -7.39 -8.16
C LYS A 37 -11.86 -7.22 -9.64
N VAL A 38 -10.83 -7.16 -10.48
CA VAL A 38 -10.96 -7.21 -11.93
C VAL A 38 -10.23 -8.44 -12.44
N ASN A 39 -10.97 -9.44 -12.93
CA ASN A 39 -10.41 -10.68 -13.44
C ASN A 39 -10.75 -10.87 -14.92
N ILE A 40 -9.75 -11.28 -15.70
CA ILE A 40 -9.94 -11.80 -17.06
C ILE A 40 -9.98 -13.32 -16.94
N VAL A 41 -11.09 -13.92 -17.35
CA VAL A 41 -11.38 -15.34 -17.09
C VAL A 41 -11.61 -16.09 -18.39
N ASN A 42 -11.13 -17.33 -18.41
CA ASN A 42 -11.54 -18.28 -19.42
C ASN A 42 -12.99 -18.72 -19.15
N PRO A 43 -13.85 -18.87 -20.17
CA PRO A 43 -15.24 -19.32 -19.97
C PRO A 43 -15.38 -20.61 -19.16
N SER A 44 -14.39 -21.52 -19.25
CA SER A 44 -14.37 -22.78 -18.52
C SER A 44 -14.19 -22.61 -17.01
N ASN A 45 -13.54 -21.53 -16.55
CA ASN A 45 -13.24 -21.26 -15.14
C ASN A 45 -14.18 -20.22 -14.51
N LEU A 46 -15.13 -19.68 -15.28
CA LEU A 46 -16.01 -18.60 -14.85
C LEU A 46 -16.77 -18.92 -13.55
N ALA A 47 -17.27 -20.15 -13.41
CA ALA A 47 -18.02 -20.56 -12.22
C ALA A 47 -17.17 -20.48 -10.94
N THR A 48 -15.93 -20.96 -11.01
CA THR A 48 -14.96 -20.92 -9.91
C THR A 48 -14.62 -19.48 -9.51
N GLU A 49 -14.43 -18.61 -10.49
CA GLU A 49 -14.10 -17.20 -10.27
C GLU A 49 -15.26 -16.42 -9.64
N ILE A 50 -16.50 -16.72 -10.03
CA ILE A 50 -17.70 -16.16 -9.38
C ILE A 50 -17.75 -16.61 -7.91
N GLN A 51 -17.50 -17.89 -7.64
CA GLN A 51 -17.53 -18.39 -6.27
C GLN A 51 -16.47 -17.73 -5.40
N SER A 52 -15.23 -17.64 -5.87
CA SER A 52 -14.13 -16.95 -5.20
C SER A 52 -14.47 -15.48 -4.91
N THR A 53 -15.08 -14.79 -5.87
CA THR A 53 -15.49 -13.38 -5.71
C THR A 53 -16.60 -13.20 -4.67
N LEU A 54 -17.49 -14.19 -4.51
CA LEU A 54 -18.55 -14.16 -3.51
C LEU A 54 -18.04 -14.42 -2.09
N GLU A 55 -16.90 -15.08 -1.94
CA GLU A 55 -16.25 -15.34 -0.66
C GLU A 55 -15.50 -14.10 -0.11
N ASP A 56 -15.32 -13.06 -0.93
CA ASP A 56 -14.70 -11.80 -0.53
C ASP A 56 -15.62 -10.99 0.40
N ASP A 57 -15.42 -11.22 1.69
CA ASP A 57 -16.24 -10.67 2.74
C ASP A 57 -15.77 -9.25 3.15
N VAL A 58 -16.59 -8.22 2.88
CA VAL A 58 -16.31 -6.83 3.33
C VAL A 58 -16.18 -6.80 4.85
N ILE A 59 -15.03 -6.43 5.40
CA ILE A 59 -14.85 -6.28 6.84
C ILE A 59 -15.39 -4.92 7.31
N ALA A 60 -15.06 -3.88 6.55
CA ALA A 60 -15.45 -2.51 6.86
C ALA A 60 -15.68 -1.70 5.59
N THR A 61 -16.50 -0.65 5.72
CA THR A 61 -16.89 0.24 4.63
C THR A 61 -16.48 1.67 4.97
N ASP A 62 -16.40 2.54 3.96
CA ASP A 62 -16.04 3.96 4.13
C ASP A 62 -14.75 4.15 4.96
N VAL A 63 -13.74 3.34 4.66
CA VAL A 63 -12.48 3.34 5.40
C VAL A 63 -11.61 4.49 4.94
N THR A 64 -11.25 5.35 5.89
CA THR A 64 -10.30 6.43 5.71
C THR A 64 -9.11 6.21 6.64
N VAL A 65 -7.92 6.15 6.07
CA VAL A 65 -6.68 5.99 6.81
C VAL A 65 -5.95 7.32 6.86
N THR A 66 -5.57 7.72 8.06
CA THR A 66 -4.77 8.93 8.32
C THR A 66 -3.46 8.51 8.94
N PHE A 67 -2.35 8.76 8.26
CA PHE A 67 -1.02 8.50 8.78
C PHE A 67 -0.35 9.81 9.20
N VAL A 68 0.11 9.86 10.44
CA VAL A 68 0.74 11.03 11.05
C VAL A 68 2.19 10.70 11.41
N VAL A 69 3.09 11.55 10.94
CA VAL A 69 4.53 11.54 11.23
C VAL A 69 4.93 12.84 11.93
N THR A 70 6.17 12.95 12.39
CA THR A 70 6.67 14.20 12.98
C THR A 70 6.92 15.27 11.92
N GLU A 71 7.00 16.53 12.32
CA GLU A 71 7.16 17.67 11.40
C GLU A 71 8.46 17.64 10.58
N GLN A 72 9.47 16.93 11.08
CA GLN A 72 10.76 16.77 10.41
C GLN A 72 10.70 15.75 9.26
N MET A 73 9.57 15.04 9.11
CA MET A 73 9.39 14.00 8.10
C MET A 73 8.46 14.47 6.97
N TYR A 74 8.47 13.73 5.87
CA TYR A 74 7.62 13.95 4.71
C TYR A 74 7.14 12.61 4.13
N PHE A 75 6.08 12.65 3.32
CA PHE A 75 5.60 11.51 2.55
C PHE A 75 6.10 11.56 1.12
N GLY A 76 6.66 10.45 0.63
CA GLY A 76 7.15 10.32 -0.75
C GLY A 76 6.00 10.06 -1.72
N TYR A 77 6.08 10.61 -2.94
CA TYR A 77 5.10 10.39 -4.02
C TYR A 77 3.64 10.69 -3.68
N GLU A 78 3.39 11.56 -2.70
CA GLU A 78 2.05 12.03 -2.34
C GLU A 78 1.91 13.52 -2.68
N GLU A 79 0.71 13.92 -3.11
CA GLU A 79 0.40 15.33 -3.44
C GLU A 79 0.23 16.18 -2.17
N GLN A 80 -0.17 15.56 -1.07
CA GLN A 80 -0.41 16.25 0.19
C GLN A 80 0.91 16.63 0.86
N THR A 81 1.13 17.93 1.04
CA THR A 81 2.29 18.47 1.76
C THR A 81 1.99 18.56 3.26
N GLY A 82 2.94 18.10 4.09
CA GLY A 82 2.83 18.14 5.55
C GLY A 82 3.26 16.83 6.22
N ASN A 83 2.96 16.73 7.51
CA ASN A 83 3.28 15.58 8.36
C ASN A 83 2.06 14.66 8.61
N LYS A 84 0.96 14.90 7.87
CA LYS A 84 -0.26 14.09 7.90
C LYS A 84 -0.61 13.73 6.46
N LEU A 85 -0.97 12.46 6.24
CA LEU A 85 -1.41 11.94 4.96
C LEU A 85 -2.76 11.24 5.14
N VAL A 86 -3.75 11.63 4.34
CA VAL A 86 -5.09 11.06 4.39
C VAL A 86 -5.35 10.29 3.10
N LYS A 87 -5.66 8.99 3.20
CA LYS A 87 -6.04 8.14 2.08
C LYS A 87 -7.45 7.59 2.29
N ASN A 88 -8.32 7.79 1.30
CA ASN A 88 -9.63 7.15 1.24
C ASN A 88 -9.47 5.79 0.57
N ILE A 89 -9.69 4.73 1.34
CA ILE A 89 -9.52 3.33 0.92
C ILE A 89 -10.85 2.76 0.41
N GLY A 90 -11.98 3.20 0.95
CA GLY A 90 -13.31 2.69 0.58
C GLY A 90 -13.67 1.43 1.35
N ASN A 91 -14.05 0.35 0.65
CA ASN A 91 -14.35 -0.92 1.32
C ASN A 91 -13.07 -1.73 1.53
N VAL A 92 -12.97 -2.36 2.69
CA VAL A 92 -11.80 -3.15 3.10
C VAL A 92 -12.20 -4.62 3.25
N THR A 93 -11.43 -5.48 2.60
CA THR A 93 -11.49 -6.94 2.70
C THR A 93 -10.28 -7.46 3.50
N LYS A 94 -10.19 -8.78 3.71
CA LYS A 94 -9.03 -9.40 4.39
C LYS A 94 -7.71 -9.16 3.67
N ASP A 95 -7.76 -9.04 2.34
CA ASP A 95 -6.58 -8.95 1.48
C ASP A 95 -6.17 -7.50 1.21
N THR A 96 -6.86 -6.51 1.81
CA THR A 96 -6.56 -5.11 1.57
C THR A 96 -5.27 -4.69 2.28
N GLU A 97 -4.26 -4.35 1.49
CA GLU A 97 -2.96 -3.87 1.98
C GLU A 97 -2.71 -2.43 1.53
N VAL A 98 -2.31 -1.57 2.47
CA VAL A 98 -1.99 -0.17 2.20
C VAL A 98 -0.55 0.10 2.62
N THR A 99 0.26 0.58 1.69
CA THR A 99 1.65 0.98 1.94
C THR A 99 1.82 2.51 1.93
N PHE A 100 2.83 2.96 2.65
CA PHE A 100 3.19 4.37 2.79
C PHE A 100 4.69 4.53 2.63
N GLU A 101 5.11 5.51 1.86
CA GLU A 101 6.50 5.92 1.76
C GLU A 101 6.70 7.22 2.53
N PHE A 102 7.73 7.26 3.36
CA PHE A 102 8.08 8.45 4.13
C PHE A 102 9.58 8.56 4.30
N GLY A 103 10.04 9.79 4.48
CA GLY A 103 11.45 10.12 4.66
C GLY A 103 11.64 11.25 5.65
N ILE A 104 12.90 11.52 5.97
CA ILE A 104 13.32 12.66 6.78
C ILE A 104 13.67 13.82 5.86
N LYS A 105 13.19 15.03 6.18
CA LYS A 105 13.56 16.24 5.44
C LYS A 105 15.05 16.52 5.63
N GLU A 106 15.78 16.77 4.54
CA GLU A 106 17.23 17.00 4.55
C GLU A 106 17.65 18.06 5.57
N SER A 107 16.87 19.13 5.73
CA SER A 107 17.11 20.23 6.67
C SER A 107 17.06 19.85 8.15
N HIS A 108 16.56 18.66 8.49
CA HIS A 108 16.35 18.21 9.86
C HIS A 108 17.13 16.93 10.20
N ILE A 109 17.97 16.42 9.29
CA ILE A 109 18.77 15.21 9.52
C ILE A 109 19.66 15.39 10.75
N ASP A 110 20.39 16.51 10.83
CA ASP A 110 21.32 16.76 11.93
C ASP A 110 20.60 16.91 13.28
N THR A 111 19.47 17.62 13.31
CA THR A 111 18.64 17.79 14.52
C THR A 111 18.03 16.47 14.99
N LEU A 112 17.76 15.53 14.08
CA LEU A 112 17.20 14.24 14.42
C LEU A 112 18.24 13.24 14.91
N GLN A 113 19.53 13.43 14.64
CA GLN A 113 20.58 12.57 15.22
C GLN A 113 20.59 12.62 16.76
N GLU A 114 20.15 13.73 17.35
CA GLU A 114 20.01 13.89 18.80
C GLU A 114 18.78 13.18 19.37
N GLN A 115 17.80 12.80 18.53
CA GLN A 115 16.61 12.09 18.95
C GLN A 115 16.81 10.58 18.90
N ALA A 116 16.52 9.88 20.01
CA ALA A 116 16.67 8.43 20.06
C ALA A 116 15.53 7.68 19.33
N LYS A 117 14.34 8.28 19.25
CA LYS A 117 13.11 7.64 18.76
C LYS A 117 12.18 8.64 18.09
N LEU A 118 11.46 8.17 17.09
CA LEU A 118 10.41 8.89 16.37
C LEU A 118 9.05 8.22 16.57
N PRO A 119 8.00 8.97 16.95
CA PRO A 119 6.64 8.45 17.03
C PRO A 119 5.95 8.49 15.66
N PHE A 120 5.14 7.47 15.41
CA PHE A 120 4.32 7.26 14.23
C PHE A 120 2.91 6.91 14.67
N GLN A 121 1.90 7.48 14.02
CA GLN A 121 0.52 7.18 14.36
C GLN A 121 -0.35 6.96 13.12
N LEU A 122 -0.99 5.79 13.07
CA LEU A 122 -1.98 5.43 12.06
C LEU A 122 -3.37 5.47 12.69
N GLN A 123 -4.26 6.28 12.13
CA GLN A 123 -5.64 6.40 12.53
C GLN A 123 -6.52 5.86 11.42
N VAL A 124 -7.22 4.76 11.69
CA VAL A 124 -8.14 4.10 10.75
C VAL A 124 -9.55 4.43 11.18
N HIS A 125 -10.24 5.27 10.42
CA HIS A 125 -11.66 5.56 10.58
C HIS A 125 -12.44 4.66 9.64
N PHE A 126 -13.49 4.02 10.12
CA PHE A 126 -14.23 3.05 9.31
C PHE A 126 -15.66 2.91 9.79
N ARG A 127 -16.48 2.26 8.97
CA ARG A 127 -17.83 1.85 9.31
C ARG A 127 -17.95 0.33 9.31
N THR A 128 -18.38 -0.23 10.43
CA THR A 128 -18.60 -1.67 10.61
C THR A 128 -19.81 -2.16 9.81
N ARG A 129 -19.96 -3.49 9.67
CA ARG A 129 -21.09 -4.12 8.96
C ARG A 129 -22.47 -3.72 9.50
N ASP A 130 -22.56 -3.40 10.79
CA ASP A 130 -23.77 -2.92 11.45
C ASP A 130 -23.94 -1.39 11.37
N ASN A 131 -23.26 -0.74 10.43
CA ASN A 131 -23.37 0.68 10.10
C ASN A 131 -22.93 1.62 11.26
N ARG A 132 -22.19 1.11 12.26
CA ARG A 132 -21.58 1.94 13.31
C ARG A 132 -20.26 2.53 12.85
N ARG A 133 -19.97 3.76 13.29
CA ARG A 133 -18.68 4.41 13.05
C ARG A 133 -17.68 3.96 14.11
N GLY A 134 -16.50 3.54 13.67
CA GLY A 134 -15.38 3.13 14.50
C GLY A 134 -14.13 3.92 14.14
N CYS A 135 -13.21 3.99 15.10
CA CYS A 135 -11.86 4.45 14.87
C CYS A 135 -10.89 3.53 15.59
N ARG A 136 -9.80 3.15 14.91
CA ARG A 136 -8.69 2.41 15.47
C ARG A 136 -7.43 3.25 15.36
N ILE A 137 -6.80 3.54 16.48
CA ILE A 137 -5.54 4.28 16.54
C ILE A 137 -4.42 3.28 16.85
N ILE A 138 -3.40 3.26 16.00
CA ILE A 138 -2.19 2.44 16.16
C ILE A 138 -1.03 3.41 16.28
N SER A 139 -0.36 3.43 17.42
CA SER A 139 0.83 4.27 17.64
C SER A 139 2.05 3.37 17.80
N GLN A 140 3.14 3.72 17.14
CA GLN A 140 4.43 3.02 17.23
C GLN A 140 5.56 4.03 17.38
N GLU A 141 6.62 3.65 18.07
CA GLU A 141 7.88 4.38 18.07
C GLU A 141 8.93 3.57 17.30
N LYS A 142 9.74 4.24 16.48
CA LYS A 142 10.91 3.63 15.82
C LYS A 142 12.18 4.31 16.27
N HIS A 143 13.22 3.52 16.51
CA HIS A 143 14.55 4.02 16.84
C HIS A 143 15.24 4.57 15.61
N ILE A 144 15.98 5.66 15.78
CA ILE A 144 16.89 6.16 14.76
C ILE A 144 18.18 5.34 14.84
N ALA A 145 18.53 4.66 13.75
CA ALA A 145 19.76 3.88 13.67
C ALA A 145 20.92 4.75 13.19
N SER A 146 22.05 4.70 13.90
CA SER A 146 23.27 5.41 13.52
C SER A 146 24.10 4.67 12.47
N ASN A 147 23.79 3.39 12.21
CA ASN A 147 24.55 2.54 11.29
C ASN A 147 23.62 1.79 10.34
N ILE A 148 23.89 1.92 9.05
CA ILE A 148 23.12 1.30 7.97
C ILE A 148 23.16 -0.23 8.01
N CYS A 149 24.26 -0.85 8.46
CA CYS A 149 24.39 -2.30 8.51
C CYS A 149 23.34 -2.93 9.43
N LEU A 150 23.04 -2.29 10.57
CA LEU A 150 22.01 -2.77 11.51
C LEU A 150 20.60 -2.64 10.93
N VAL A 151 20.38 -1.65 10.07
CA VAL A 151 19.09 -1.44 9.42
C VAL A 151 18.85 -2.53 8.39
N GLU A 152 19.82 -2.76 7.51
CA GLU A 152 19.75 -3.75 6.43
C GLU A 152 19.39 -5.15 6.91
N ASP A 153 19.92 -5.56 8.06
CA ASP A 153 19.64 -6.89 8.63
C ASP A 153 18.19 -7.01 9.17
N SER A 154 17.51 -5.88 9.40
CA SER A 154 16.13 -5.80 9.91
C SER A 154 15.09 -5.45 8.85
N VAL A 155 15.50 -5.28 7.60
CA VAL A 155 14.61 -4.87 6.50
C VAL A 155 13.62 -5.98 6.16
N ASN A 156 12.34 -5.61 6.07
CA ASN A 156 11.30 -6.49 5.56
C ASN A 156 11.20 -6.36 4.03
N ILE A 157 11.80 -7.31 3.31
CA ILE A 157 11.85 -7.33 1.83
C ILE A 157 10.45 -7.46 1.23
N THR A 158 9.53 -8.19 1.87
CA THR A 158 8.16 -8.38 1.40
C THR A 158 7.41 -7.05 1.34
N VAL A 159 7.55 -6.20 2.36
CA VAL A 159 6.92 -4.87 2.39
C VAL A 159 7.48 -3.98 1.28
N LEU A 160 8.80 -4.01 1.04
CA LEU A 160 9.42 -3.26 -0.06
C LEU A 160 8.90 -3.72 -1.41
N GLY A 161 8.78 -5.04 -1.63
CA GLY A 161 8.25 -5.61 -2.87
C GLY A 161 6.80 -5.20 -3.13
N ILE A 162 5.92 -5.32 -2.11
CA ILE A 162 4.52 -4.89 -2.20
C ILE A 162 4.45 -3.40 -2.51
N HIS A 163 5.21 -2.56 -1.79
CA HIS A 163 5.21 -1.13 -2.00
C HIS A 163 5.69 -0.74 -3.41
N ALA A 164 6.78 -1.35 -3.91
CA ALA A 164 7.29 -1.10 -5.26
C ALA A 164 6.27 -1.46 -6.34
N ALA A 165 5.56 -2.58 -6.18
CA ALA A 165 4.48 -2.99 -7.08
C ALA A 165 3.31 -1.98 -7.06
N GLN A 166 2.85 -1.58 -5.86
CA GLN A 166 1.74 -0.63 -5.71
C GLN A 166 2.09 0.76 -6.26
N LEU A 167 3.29 1.27 -5.95
CA LEU A 167 3.74 2.60 -6.39
C LEU A 167 3.92 2.65 -7.91
N SER A 168 4.57 1.65 -8.51
CA SER A 168 4.78 1.60 -9.96
C SER A 168 3.47 1.49 -10.73
N ALA A 169 2.51 0.69 -10.24
CA ALA A 169 1.17 0.61 -10.81
C ALA A 169 0.49 1.99 -10.76
N ARG A 170 0.51 2.67 -9.61
CA ARG A 170 -0.06 4.01 -9.43
C ARG A 170 0.56 5.05 -10.37
N LEU A 171 1.90 5.12 -10.43
CA LEU A 171 2.61 6.05 -11.29
C LEU A 171 2.33 5.78 -12.78
N THR A 172 2.24 4.51 -13.18
CA THR A 172 1.90 4.11 -14.55
C THR A 172 0.49 4.55 -14.93
N MET A 173 -0.50 4.37 -14.04
CA MET A 173 -1.88 4.85 -14.26
C MET A 173 -1.96 6.37 -14.38
N GLN A 174 -1.06 7.12 -13.71
CA GLN A 174 -0.94 8.57 -13.83
C GLN A 174 -0.16 9.02 -15.09
N GLY A 175 0.30 8.09 -15.94
CA GLY A 175 1.11 8.38 -17.13
C GLY A 175 2.59 8.67 -16.83
N ARG A 176 3.03 8.55 -15.58
CA ARG A 176 4.40 8.82 -15.11
C ARG A 176 5.30 7.58 -15.24
N VAL A 177 5.27 6.94 -16.41
CA VAL A 177 5.92 5.65 -16.66
C VAL A 177 7.43 5.69 -16.42
N LYS A 178 8.10 6.79 -16.82
CA LYS A 178 9.54 6.93 -16.62
C LYS A 178 9.93 6.93 -15.14
N GLU A 179 9.12 7.57 -14.30
CA GLU A 179 9.34 7.58 -12.85
C GLU A 179 9.07 6.21 -12.25
N ALA A 180 7.98 5.55 -12.67
CA ALA A 180 7.66 4.18 -12.26
C ALA A 180 8.83 3.21 -12.52
N CYS A 181 9.43 3.28 -13.72
CA CYS A 181 10.59 2.45 -14.08
C CYS A 181 11.82 2.77 -13.24
N ARG A 182 12.09 4.06 -12.97
CA ARG A 182 13.22 4.47 -12.13
C ARG A 182 13.09 3.93 -10.70
N GLU A 183 11.92 4.09 -10.10
CA GLU A 183 11.68 3.61 -8.73
C GLU A 183 11.74 2.10 -8.62
N MET A 184 11.14 1.38 -9.58
CA MET A 184 11.22 -0.07 -9.61
C MET A 184 12.66 -0.57 -9.73
N GLN A 185 13.48 0.11 -10.54
CA GLN A 185 14.90 -0.23 -10.67
C GLN A 185 15.68 0.04 -9.36
N ALA A 186 15.46 1.20 -8.74
CA ALA A 186 16.10 1.55 -7.46
C ALA A 186 15.74 0.57 -6.33
N GLN A 187 14.46 0.19 -6.22
CA GLN A 187 13.99 -0.80 -5.24
C GLN A 187 14.57 -2.19 -5.52
N LYS A 188 14.64 -2.60 -6.78
CA LYS A 188 15.26 -3.87 -7.17
C LYS A 188 16.74 -3.94 -6.77
N GLU A 189 17.50 -2.89 -7.03
CA GLU A 189 18.91 -2.80 -6.65
C GLU A 189 19.11 -2.83 -5.13
N LEU A 190 18.24 -2.15 -4.37
CA LEU A 190 18.25 -2.22 -2.91
C LEU A 190 17.97 -3.64 -2.40
N ILE A 191 16.92 -4.28 -2.91
CA ILE A 191 16.54 -5.64 -2.50
C ILE A 191 17.67 -6.62 -2.84
N GLN A 192 18.27 -6.52 -4.02
CA GLN A 192 19.36 -7.39 -4.44
C GLN A 192 20.58 -7.27 -3.50
N ARG A 193 20.99 -6.04 -3.15
CA ARG A 193 22.10 -5.81 -2.21
C ARG A 193 21.86 -6.43 -0.84
N ILE A 194 20.63 -6.32 -0.31
CA ILE A 194 20.27 -6.89 0.99
C ILE A 194 20.29 -8.43 0.93
N VAL A 195 19.78 -9.02 -0.15
CA VAL A 195 19.78 -10.47 -0.35
C VAL A 195 21.19 -11.03 -0.46
N GLU A 196 22.06 -10.40 -1.24
CA GLU A 196 23.47 -10.81 -1.40
C GLU A 196 24.21 -10.78 -0.05
N LYS A 197 24.06 -9.70 0.71
CA LYS A 197 24.65 -9.55 2.04
C LYS A 197 24.17 -10.63 3.03
N ASN A 198 22.86 -10.93 3.02
CA ASN A 198 22.30 -11.96 3.90
C ASN A 198 22.85 -13.36 3.56
N GLN A 199 23.04 -13.67 2.27
CA GLN A 199 23.62 -14.94 1.82
C GLN A 199 25.11 -15.07 2.24
N GLU A 200 25.89 -14.00 2.13
CA GLU A 200 27.30 -13.98 2.56
C GLU A 200 27.43 -14.19 4.09
N GLN A 201 26.52 -13.62 4.88
CA GLN A 201 26.50 -13.83 6.34
C GLN A 201 26.10 -15.25 6.74
N GLU A 202 25.22 -15.92 5.98
CA GLU A 202 24.86 -17.32 6.24
C GLU A 202 26.01 -18.28 5.90
N ILE A 203 26.73 -18.03 4.80
CA ILE A 203 27.89 -18.85 4.39
C ILE A 203 29.06 -18.67 5.36
N GLY A 204 29.28 -17.48 5.92
CA GLY A 204 30.33 -17.22 6.91
C GLY A 204 30.05 -17.75 8.32
N ARG A 205 28.85 -18.28 8.58
CA ARG A 205 28.45 -18.89 9.87
C ARG A 205 28.42 -20.42 9.85
N ALA A 206 28.59 -21.04 8.68
CA ALA A 206 28.69 -22.50 8.49
C ALA A 206 30.15 -22.97 8.49
#